data_AF-A0A2S2P9P5-F1
#
_entry.id   AF-A0A2S2P9P5-F1
#
_cell.length_a   1.000
_cell.length_b   1.000
_cell.length_c   1.000
_cell.angle_alpha   90.00
_cell.angle_beta   90.00
_cell.angle_gamma   90.00
#
_symmetry.space_group_name_H-M   'P 1'
#
loop_
_entity.id
_entity.type
_entity.pdbx_description
1 polymer ?
#
loop_
_entity_poly.entity_id
_entity_poly.type
_entity_poly.pdbx_seq_one_letter_code
_entity_poly.pdbx_strand_id
1 'polypeptide(L)'
;MPSVSVLKRTVRLIRQKEQAAPPNPKTLTELILPENYTTTFDGKPFLLFENGENRILIFSTQKNLQLMEKCDHWYADGTFSTSPNLFYQIYTVHGIQYNNVLPSIFSLLPNKTENTYIDFYKSLKILNESLNQKSIMD
;
A
#
# COMPACT_ATOMS: atom_id res chain seq x y z
N MET A 1 -8.49 -7.97 -32.75
CA MET A 1 -7.81 -7.22 -31.66
C MET A 1 -6.57 -7.99 -31.24
N PRO A 2 -5.46 -7.32 -30.85
CA PRO A 2 -4.27 -8.02 -30.35
C PRO A 2 -4.62 -8.79 -29.05
N SER A 3 -3.92 -9.90 -28.79
CA SER A 3 -4.16 -10.68 -27.59
C SER A 3 -3.72 -9.92 -26.33
N VAL A 4 -4.34 -10.26 -25.19
CA VAL A 4 -4.02 -9.66 -23.88
C VAL A 4 -2.54 -9.83 -23.52
N SER A 5 -1.92 -10.96 -23.90
CA SER A 5 -0.49 -11.22 -23.68
C SER A 5 0.41 -10.27 -24.46
N VAL A 6 0.04 -9.93 -25.70
CA VAL A 6 0.77 -8.96 -26.53
C VAL A 6 0.61 -7.55 -25.96
N LEU A 7 -0.60 -7.17 -25.54
CA LEU A 7 -0.83 -5.88 -24.88
C LEU A 7 -0.03 -5.73 -23.59
N LYS A 8 -0.01 -6.76 -22.72
CA LYS A 8 0.82 -6.78 -21.50
C LYS A 8 2.30 -6.62 -21.82
N ARG A 9 2.80 -7.30 -22.85
CA ARG A 9 4.19 -7.18 -23.30
C ARG A 9 4.51 -5.77 -23.79
N THR A 10 3.63 -5.17 -24.60
CA THR A 10 3.80 -3.80 -25.10
C THR A 10 3.84 -2.79 -23.96
N VAL A 11 2.91 -2.88 -22.99
CA VAL A 11 2.91 -2.01 -21.79
C VAL A 11 4.20 -2.17 -20.98
N ARG A 12 4.68 -3.42 -20.80
CA ARG A 12 5.95 -3.70 -20.10
C ARG A 12 7.15 -3.09 -20.83
N LEU A 13 7.22 -3.21 -22.15
CA LEU A 13 8.29 -2.66 -22.97
C LEU A 13 8.31 -1.13 -22.92
N ILE A 14 7.14 -0.49 -23.01
CA ILE A 14 7.02 0.96 -22.89
C ILE A 14 7.46 1.41 -21.49
N ARG A 15 7.03 0.74 -20.41
CA ARG A 15 7.49 1.06 -19.05
C ARG A 15 9.00 0.89 -18.86
N GLN A 16 9.60 -0.16 -19.41
CA GLN A 16 11.06 -0.33 -19.36
C GLN A 16 11.80 0.76 -20.14
N LYS A 17 11.28 1.16 -21.30
CA LYS A 17 11.90 2.14 -22.19
C LYS A 17 11.75 3.58 -21.70
N GLU A 18 10.59 3.93 -21.15
CA GLU A 18 10.25 5.31 -20.72
C GLU A 18 10.66 5.62 -19.27
N GLN A 19 10.71 4.62 -18.38
CA GLN A 19 10.89 4.86 -16.93
C GLN A 19 12.12 4.18 -16.30
N ALA A 20 12.96 3.51 -17.10
CA ALA A 20 14.10 2.71 -16.59
C ALA A 20 13.71 1.82 -15.40
N ALA A 21 12.49 1.26 -15.45
CA ALA A 21 11.91 0.55 -14.32
C ALA A 21 12.84 -0.60 -13.89
N PRO A 22 13.16 -0.72 -12.59
CA PRO A 22 14.07 -1.75 -12.11
C PRO A 22 13.53 -3.14 -12.45
N PRO A 23 14.41 -4.14 -12.62
CA PRO A 23 13.98 -5.52 -12.80
C PRO A 23 13.13 -5.96 -11.60
N ASN A 24 12.13 -6.81 -11.86
CA ASN A 24 11.32 -7.35 -10.77
C ASN A 24 12.23 -8.10 -9.79
N PRO A 25 12.23 -7.74 -8.50
CA PRO A 25 13.04 -8.42 -7.51
C PRO A 25 12.55 -9.86 -7.34
N LYS A 26 13.49 -10.77 -7.04
CA LYS A 26 13.16 -12.19 -6.81
C LYS A 26 12.94 -12.50 -5.35
N THR A 27 13.48 -11.67 -4.46
CA THR A 27 13.39 -11.80 -3.01
C THR A 27 12.99 -10.47 -2.39
N LEU A 28 12.42 -10.52 -1.18
CA LEU A 28 12.14 -9.30 -0.42
C LEU A 28 13.43 -8.54 -0.09
N THR A 29 14.58 -9.19 0.09
CA THR A 29 15.86 -8.52 0.36
C THR A 29 16.35 -7.70 -0.84
N GLU A 30 16.08 -8.16 -2.06
CA GLU A 30 16.46 -7.48 -3.31
C GLU A 30 15.52 -6.34 -3.70
N LEU A 31 14.34 -6.23 -3.06
CA LEU A 31 13.41 -5.15 -3.35
C LEU A 31 14.06 -3.81 -2.92
N ILE A 32 14.41 -2.99 -3.89
CA ILE A 32 14.85 -1.61 -3.66
C ILE A 32 13.80 -0.73 -4.31
N LEU A 33 13.12 0.08 -3.50
CA LEU A 33 12.12 1.02 -3.99
C LEU A 33 12.83 2.28 -4.48
N PRO A 34 12.73 2.62 -5.78
CA PRO A 34 13.14 3.92 -6.27
C PRO A 34 12.44 5.07 -5.54
N GLU A 35 13.14 6.18 -5.35
CA GLU A 35 12.62 7.37 -4.64
C GLU A 35 11.32 7.92 -5.27
N ASN A 36 11.18 7.81 -6.59
CA ASN A 36 9.96 8.23 -7.29
C ASN A 36 8.73 7.32 -7.00
N TYR A 37 8.90 6.20 -6.30
CA TYR A 37 7.80 5.38 -5.79
C TYR A 37 7.53 5.58 -4.30
N THR A 38 8.42 6.27 -3.59
CA THR A 38 8.26 6.58 -2.17
C THR A 38 7.68 7.98 -1.94
N THR A 39 7.52 8.77 -3.01
CA THR A 39 7.02 10.15 -2.99
C THR A 39 5.82 10.32 -3.91
N THR A 40 5.00 11.31 -3.57
CA THR A 40 3.90 11.82 -4.40
C THR A 40 4.44 12.71 -5.52
N PHE A 41 3.61 13.04 -6.52
CA PHE A 41 4.01 13.91 -7.63
C PHE A 41 4.45 15.32 -7.21
N ASP A 42 3.97 15.81 -6.06
CA ASP A 42 4.38 17.08 -5.47
C ASP A 42 5.53 16.92 -4.45
N GLY A 43 6.22 15.77 -4.47
CA GLY A 43 7.45 15.51 -3.71
C GLY A 43 7.25 15.21 -2.23
N LYS A 44 6.00 15.00 -1.76
CA LYS A 44 5.74 14.64 -0.36
C LYS A 44 5.91 13.15 -0.13
N PRO A 45 6.32 12.71 1.08
CA PRO A 45 6.38 11.30 1.44
C PRO A 45 5.06 10.58 1.17
N PHE A 46 5.16 9.42 0.52
CA PHE A 46 4.05 8.52 0.24
C PHE A 46 4.27 7.15 0.89
N LEU A 47 5.47 6.58 0.81
CA LEU A 47 5.85 5.44 1.64
C LEU A 47 6.17 5.98 3.05
N LEU A 48 5.28 5.72 4.01
CA LEU A 48 5.41 6.26 5.37
C LEU A 48 6.04 5.26 6.33
N PHE A 49 5.93 3.96 6.08
CA PHE A 49 6.49 2.93 6.93
C PHE A 49 7.01 1.74 6.13
N GLU A 50 8.15 1.21 6.58
CA GLU A 50 8.76 -0.03 6.11
C GLU A 50 9.43 -0.73 7.29
N ASN A 51 9.10 -2.01 7.56
CA ASN A 51 9.86 -2.82 8.52
C ASN A 51 10.84 -3.78 7.81
N GLY A 52 11.97 -4.06 8.45
CA GLY A 52 13.05 -4.85 7.82
C GLY A 52 12.81 -6.37 7.79
N GLU A 53 12.15 -6.94 8.81
CA GLU A 53 12.07 -8.40 9.00
C GLU A 53 10.93 -9.04 8.19
N ASN A 54 9.77 -8.40 8.14
CA ASN A 54 8.54 -8.91 7.52
C ASN A 54 8.03 -7.99 6.38
N ARG A 55 8.81 -6.98 6.00
CA ARG A 55 8.57 -6.00 4.93
C ARG A 55 7.13 -5.52 4.74
N ILE A 56 6.46 -5.13 5.83
CA ILE A 56 5.22 -4.35 5.77
C ILE A 56 5.57 -2.99 5.19
N LEU A 57 4.98 -2.66 4.04
CA LEU A 57 5.11 -1.36 3.39
C LEU A 57 3.80 -0.61 3.50
N ILE A 58 3.77 0.56 4.15
CA ILE A 58 2.57 1.38 4.29
C ILE A 58 2.70 2.64 3.44
N PHE A 59 1.78 2.77 2.50
CA PHE A 59 1.64 3.92 1.62
C PHE A 59 0.43 4.76 2.03
N SER A 60 0.67 6.04 2.32
CA SER A 60 -0.37 7.01 2.63
C SER A 60 0.20 8.42 2.53
N THR A 61 -0.58 9.43 2.88
CA THR A 61 -0.09 10.80 3.02
C THR A 61 -0.50 11.35 4.37
N GLN A 62 0.18 12.40 4.84
CA GLN A 62 -0.23 13.07 6.08
C GLN A 62 -1.69 13.56 6.01
N LYS A 63 -2.14 14.02 4.85
CA LYS A 63 -3.54 14.42 4.62
C LYS A 63 -4.51 13.25 4.78
N ASN A 64 -4.15 12.07 4.27
CA ASN A 64 -4.96 10.88 4.43
C ASN A 64 -5.01 10.45 5.90
N LEU A 65 -3.90 10.47 6.64
CA LEU A 65 -3.91 10.14 8.07
C LEU A 65 -4.77 11.13 8.88
N GLN A 66 -4.71 12.43 8.57
CA GLN A 66 -5.57 13.47 9.16
C GLN A 66 -7.05 13.29 8.80
N LEU A 67 -7.35 12.76 7.61
CA LEU A 67 -8.71 12.41 7.23
C LEU A 67 -9.20 11.20 8.05
N MET A 68 -8.35 10.18 8.21
CA MET A 68 -8.66 8.97 8.96
C MET A 68 -8.90 9.24 10.45
N GLU A 69 -8.22 10.23 11.04
CA GLU A 69 -8.48 10.72 12.41
C GLU A 69 -9.94 11.17 12.61
N LYS A 70 -10.55 11.75 11.57
CA LYS A 70 -11.93 12.26 11.61
C LYS A 70 -12.97 11.19 11.26
N CYS A 71 -12.54 9.99 10.91
CA CYS A 71 -13.41 8.88 10.52
C CYS A 71 -13.60 7.94 11.71
N ASP A 72 -14.82 7.90 12.26
CA ASP A 72 -15.18 6.99 13.36
C ASP A 72 -15.14 5.51 12.95
N HIS A 73 -15.44 5.22 11.68
CA HIS A 73 -15.58 3.87 11.16
C HIS A 73 -14.66 3.68 9.96
N TRP A 74 -13.91 2.59 9.98
CA TRP A 74 -13.02 2.21 8.90
C TRP A 74 -13.50 0.92 8.24
N TYR A 75 -13.38 0.85 6.93
CA TYR A 75 -13.38 -0.42 6.20
C TYR A 75 -11.96 -0.84 5.92
N ALA A 76 -11.68 -2.14 6.02
CA ALA A 76 -10.44 -2.68 5.51
C ALA A 76 -10.71 -3.90 4.63
N ASP A 77 -9.86 -4.12 3.63
CA ASP A 77 -10.00 -5.25 2.71
C ASP A 77 -8.62 -5.73 2.24
N GLY A 78 -8.50 -7.05 2.08
CA GLY A 78 -7.32 -7.73 1.59
C GLY A 78 -7.52 -8.25 0.16
N THR A 79 -6.83 -7.66 -0.82
CA THR A 79 -6.85 -8.13 -2.20
C THR A 79 -5.65 -9.04 -2.51
N PHE A 80 -5.92 -10.33 -2.71
CA PHE A 80 -4.89 -11.36 -2.95
C PHE A 80 -4.52 -11.55 -4.42
N SER A 81 -5.53 -11.56 -5.31
CA SER A 81 -5.35 -11.91 -6.74
C SER A 81 -4.48 -10.92 -7.51
N THR A 82 -4.37 -9.68 -7.01
CA THR A 82 -3.60 -8.60 -7.61
C THR A 82 -2.29 -8.32 -6.86
N SER A 83 -1.99 -9.08 -5.80
CA SER A 83 -0.79 -8.87 -5.01
C SER A 83 0.48 -9.14 -5.83
N PRO A 84 1.53 -8.30 -5.73
CA PRO A 84 2.82 -8.62 -6.32
C PRO A 84 3.38 -9.93 -5.76
N ASN A 85 4.10 -10.72 -6.56
CA ASN A 85 4.59 -12.05 -6.19
C ASN A 85 5.36 -12.15 -4.86
N LEU A 86 5.96 -11.05 -4.37
CA LEU A 86 6.72 -11.02 -3.12
C LEU A 86 5.85 -10.74 -1.89
N PHE A 87 4.59 -10.37 -2.07
CA PHE A 87 3.65 -10.04 -1.01
C PHE A 87 2.43 -10.95 -1.10
N TYR A 88 1.86 -11.29 0.05
CA TYR A 88 0.68 -12.14 0.09
C TYR A 88 -0.59 -11.38 -0.31
N GLN A 89 -0.67 -10.10 0.07
CA GLN A 89 -1.84 -9.27 -0.20
C GLN A 89 -1.50 -7.79 -0.31
N ILE A 90 -2.35 -7.09 -1.05
CA ILE A 90 -2.53 -5.65 -0.90
C ILE A 90 -3.64 -5.46 0.13
N TYR A 91 -3.35 -4.79 1.24
CA TYR A 91 -4.33 -4.47 2.28
C TYR A 91 -4.68 -2.98 2.21
N THR A 92 -5.95 -2.65 2.07
CA THR A 92 -6.41 -1.27 1.94
C THR A 92 -7.31 -0.89 3.11
N VAL A 93 -7.12 0.31 3.65
CA VAL A 93 -7.96 0.86 4.71
C VAL A 93 -8.62 2.14 4.21
N HIS A 94 -9.93 2.22 4.45
CA HIS A 94 -10.81 3.26 3.96
C HIS A 94 -11.50 3.95 5.13
N GLY A 95 -11.46 5.27 5.14
CA GLY A 95 -12.24 6.08 6.08
C GLY A 95 -13.65 6.29 5.55
N ILE A 96 -14.64 6.22 6.44
CA ILE A 96 -16.03 6.58 6.11
C ILE A 96 -16.30 8.00 6.60
N GLN A 97 -16.59 8.91 5.68
CA GLN A 97 -16.94 10.29 6.01
C GLN A 97 -18.04 10.81 5.09
N TYR A 98 -19.10 11.39 5.67
CA TYR A 98 -20.23 11.95 4.92
C TYR A 98 -20.82 10.99 3.88
N ASN A 99 -21.02 9.72 4.24
CA ASN A 99 -21.48 8.63 3.36
C ASN A 99 -20.54 8.28 2.18
N ASN A 100 -19.30 8.78 2.18
CA ASN A 100 -18.29 8.40 1.20
C ASN A 100 -17.27 7.45 1.84
N VAL A 101 -16.78 6.50 1.03
CA VAL A 101 -15.71 5.57 1.39
C VAL A 101 -14.44 6.03 0.69
N LEU A 102 -13.45 6.46 1.47
CA LEU A 102 -12.23 7.08 0.95
C LEU A 102 -11.02 6.17 1.20
N PRO A 103 -10.44 5.52 0.16
CA PRO A 103 -9.22 4.73 0.32
C PRO A 103 -8.08 5.66 0.73
N SER A 104 -7.52 5.42 1.92
CA SER A 104 -6.63 6.38 2.55
C SER A 104 -5.27 5.78 2.90
N ILE A 105 -5.22 4.47 3.17
CA ILE A 105 -4.01 3.74 3.47
C ILE A 105 -3.95 2.50 2.58
N PHE A 106 -2.80 2.26 1.97
CA PHE A 106 -2.52 1.08 1.16
C PHE A 106 -1.30 0.39 1.73
N SER A 107 -1.34 -0.93 1.85
CA SER A 107 -0.25 -1.69 2.45
C SER A 107 0.08 -2.94 1.65
N LEU A 108 1.35 -3.29 1.60
CA LEU A 108 1.80 -4.59 1.11
C LEU A 108 2.17 -5.43 2.32
N LEU A 109 1.43 -6.53 2.54
CA LEU A 109 1.63 -7.41 3.68
C LEU A 109 2.27 -8.73 3.25
N PRO A 110 3.21 -9.27 4.04
CA PRO A 110 3.93 -10.51 3.73
C PRO A 110 3.07 -11.77 3.87
N ASN A 111 2.02 -11.74 4.68
CA ASN A 111 1.15 -12.87 4.98
C ASN A 111 -0.18 -12.36 5.59
N LYS A 112 -1.05 -13.29 6.00
CA LYS A 112 -2.37 -13.01 6.61
C LYS A 112 -2.47 -13.44 8.08
N THR A 113 -1.35 -13.50 8.78
CA THR A 113 -1.34 -13.85 10.20
C THR A 113 -1.86 -12.70 11.05
N GLU A 114 -2.51 -13.01 12.16
CA GLU A 114 -2.98 -12.03 13.14
C GLU A 114 -1.84 -11.09 13.58
N ASN A 115 -0.64 -11.64 13.82
CA ASN A 115 0.52 -10.84 14.20
C ASN A 115 0.90 -9.79 13.15
N THR A 116 0.77 -10.12 11.86
CA THR A 116 1.06 -9.15 10.78
C THR A 116 0.04 -8.00 10.76
N TYR A 117 -1.23 -8.29 11.04
CA TYR A 117 -2.24 -7.23 11.17
C TYR A 117 -2.02 -6.39 12.44
N ILE A 118 -1.68 -7.03 13.57
CA ILE A 118 -1.33 -6.32 14.81
C ILE A 118 -0.16 -5.36 14.57
N ASP A 119 0.91 -5.84 13.92
CA ASP A 119 2.08 -5.02 13.61
C ASP A 119 1.74 -3.88 12.65
N PHE A 120 0.92 -4.15 11.62
CA PHE A 120 0.40 -3.12 10.73
C PHE A 120 -0.35 -2.01 11.48
N TYR A 121 -1.30 -2.37 12.36
CA TYR A 121 -2.07 -1.38 13.12
C TYR A 121 -1.22 -0.64 14.16
N LYS A 122 -0.22 -1.30 14.77
CA LYS A 122 0.78 -0.64 15.62
C LYS A 122 1.59 0.38 14.82
N SER A 123 2.03 0.04 13.61
CA SER A 123 2.73 0.96 12.73
C SER A 123 1.87 2.18 12.38
N LEU A 124 0.57 2.00 12.13
CA LEU A 124 -0.33 3.15 11.91
C LEU A 124 -0.39 4.08 13.13
N LYS A 125 -0.45 3.53 14.34
CA LYS A 125 -0.43 4.31 15.58
C LYS A 125 0.88 5.05 15.78
N ILE A 126 2.02 4.47 15.40
CA ILE A 126 3.33 5.14 15.41
C ILE A 126 3.36 6.29 14.39
N LEU A 127 2.76 6.10 13.21
CA LEU A 127 2.69 7.14 12.18
C LEU A 127 1.78 8.31 12.58
N ASN A 128 0.68 8.03 13.27
CA ASN A 128 -0.22 9.04 13.81
C ASN A 128 -0.98 8.49 15.04
N GLU A 129 -0.57 8.93 16.23
CA GLU A 129 -1.15 8.49 17.51
C GLU A 129 -2.62 8.91 17.67
N SER A 130 -3.04 9.98 16.97
CA SER A 130 -4.40 10.52 17.03
C SER A 130 -5.43 9.66 16.29
N LEU A 131 -5.02 8.70 15.46
CA LEU A 131 -5.92 7.77 14.79
C LEU A 131 -6.72 6.98 15.83
N ASN A 132 -8.02 7.21 15.96
CA ASN A 132 -8.85 6.54 16.97
C ASN A 132 -10.18 6.08 16.37
N GLN A 133 -10.10 5.09 15.49
CA GLN A 133 -11.28 4.43 14.95
C GLN A 133 -12.07 3.73 16.04
N LYS A 134 -13.39 3.88 16.02
CA LYS A 134 -14.33 3.20 16.93
C LYS A 134 -14.61 1.77 16.49
N SER A 135 -14.56 1.51 15.18
CA SER A 135 -14.70 0.16 14.62
C SER A 135 -13.92 0.02 13.32
N ILE A 136 -13.46 -1.20 13.07
CA ILE A 136 -12.96 -1.66 11.77
C ILE A 136 -13.92 -2.74 11.29
N MET A 137 -14.37 -2.60 10.05
CA MET A 137 -15.22 -3.56 9.35
C MET A 137 -14.41 -4.18 8.21
N ASP A 138 -14.49 -5.50 8.06
CA ASP A 138 -13.92 -6.27 6.94
C ASP A 138 -15.05 -6.90 6.11
#